data_AF-A0A9Q0ITG6-F1
#
_entry.id   AF-A0A9Q0ITG6-F1
#
_cell.length_a   1.000
_cell.length_b   1.000
_cell.length_c   1.000
_cell.angle_alpha   90.00
_cell.angle_beta   90.00
_cell.angle_gamma   90.00
#
_symmetry.space_group_name_H-M   'P 1'
#
loop_
_entity.id
_entity.type
_entity.pdbx_description
1 polymer ?
#
loop_
_entity_poly.entity_id
_entity_poly.type
_entity_poly.pdbx_seq_one_letter_code
_entity_poly.pdbx_strand_id
1 'polypeptide(L)'
;MVFLSVLLVLILCSELQADQGPDQGPALNRWDIHCSQGLQCKTKPFRPFPPPCRSPPEGVNGLSVFQNVSLSTALRCQGRQRCALHLSVSATLLLTEAVHGLSICILTPGMVRMCKKVSFSKSSRRRMEGSLVQVESECVEISPGQEGKVTIQPLPQLCECSSSDDLQSRVSQCITGRLQYELQPDGRGLTVAVSDMLEDRDYRLRLCLQDFVCSGTGAVALIKKEEMVKKVFLPFSRPLPCLCIEGWSAVMDAPRVRVCPFKDRVAELWFGVTFDPLEAELSWQPACPVDVEVSLCTTVAGGKEGECDDLPRHTHKTTRSSKVTFSEVDPHPGLCVKVSLVWSCDFMVDTRWKHLNEVPDMIAASDTK
;
A
#
# COMPACT_ATOMS: atom_id res chain seq x y z
N MET A 1 8.33 8.31 -15.47
CA MET A 1 7.65 7.08 -15.93
C MET A 1 6.74 7.48 -17.09
N VAL A 2 6.77 6.73 -18.21
CA VAL A 2 5.92 7.02 -19.38
C VAL A 2 4.90 5.90 -19.52
N PHE A 3 3.62 6.27 -19.63
CA PHE A 3 2.50 5.38 -19.86
C PHE A 3 1.91 5.64 -21.24
N LEU A 4 1.73 4.58 -22.01
CA LEU A 4 1.06 4.63 -23.31
C LEU A 4 -0.02 3.55 -23.33
N SER A 5 -1.25 3.96 -23.61
CA SER A 5 -2.37 3.05 -23.90
C SER A 5 -2.49 2.92 -25.42
N VAL A 6 -2.56 1.69 -25.92
CA VAL A 6 -2.71 1.42 -27.36
C VAL A 6 -3.94 0.57 -27.59
N LEU A 7 -4.84 1.09 -28.43
CA LEU A 7 -5.96 0.37 -29.01
C LEU A 7 -5.59 -0.01 -30.45
N LEU A 8 -5.38 -1.30 -30.71
CA LEU A 8 -5.04 -1.78 -32.06
C LEU A 8 -6.30 -2.00 -32.89
N VAL A 9 -6.50 -1.15 -33.90
CA VAL A 9 -7.56 -1.28 -34.90
C VAL A 9 -6.93 -1.70 -36.23
N LEU A 10 -7.38 -2.84 -36.77
CA LEU A 10 -6.95 -3.33 -38.08
C LEU A 10 -7.50 -2.41 -39.18
N ILE A 11 -6.62 -1.65 -39.85
CA ILE A 11 -6.91 -1.07 -41.17
C ILE A 11 -6.28 -2.01 -42.19
N LEU A 12 -7.12 -2.77 -42.88
CA LEU A 12 -6.73 -3.59 -44.03
C LEU A 12 -6.33 -2.66 -45.18
N CYS A 13 -5.03 -2.53 -45.45
CA CYS A 13 -4.51 -2.06 -46.73
C CYS A 13 -3.30 -2.90 -47.15
N SER A 14 -3.30 -3.17 -48.45
CA SER A 14 -2.70 -4.27 -49.18
C SER A 14 -1.17 -4.30 -49.27
N GLU A 15 -0.69 -5.49 -49.67
CA GLU A 15 0.60 -5.85 -50.27
C GLU A 15 1.88 -5.46 -49.53
N LEU A 16 2.65 -6.44 -49.05
CA LEU A 16 4.11 -6.29 -48.94
C LEU A 16 4.86 -7.63 -48.86
N GLN A 17 6.01 -7.62 -49.53
CA GLN A 17 6.91 -8.72 -49.82
C GLN A 17 7.33 -9.56 -48.61
N ALA A 18 7.46 -10.87 -48.87
CA ALA A 18 8.09 -11.84 -47.99
C ALA A 18 9.62 -11.71 -48.06
N ASP A 19 10.26 -11.36 -46.95
CA ASP A 19 11.70 -11.50 -46.78
C ASP A 19 12.01 -12.85 -46.13
N GLN A 20 12.94 -13.61 -46.72
CA GLN A 20 13.29 -14.98 -46.31
C GLN A 20 14.55 -14.98 -45.44
N GLY A 21 14.39 -15.21 -44.13
CA GLY A 21 15.48 -15.52 -43.20
C GLY A 21 15.46 -16.98 -42.73
N PRO A 22 16.60 -17.59 -42.38
CA PRO A 22 16.73 -19.03 -42.22
C PRO A 22 16.17 -19.57 -40.90
N ASP A 23 15.72 -20.82 -41.01
CA ASP A 23 15.01 -21.68 -40.06
C ASP A 23 15.86 -22.04 -38.82
N GLN A 24 15.37 -21.79 -37.60
CA GLN A 24 15.90 -22.36 -36.36
C GLN A 24 14.83 -22.53 -35.27
N GLY A 25 14.49 -23.80 -34.97
CA GLY A 25 14.24 -24.37 -33.63
C GLY A 25 13.05 -23.86 -32.79
N PRO A 26 12.55 -24.67 -31.83
CA PRO A 26 11.35 -24.33 -31.06
C PRO A 26 11.60 -23.12 -30.13
N ALA A 27 10.63 -22.22 -30.15
CA ALA A 27 10.66 -20.88 -29.58
C ALA A 27 10.91 -20.85 -28.06
N LEU A 28 12.15 -20.53 -27.69
CA LEU A 28 12.44 -19.87 -26.43
C LEU A 28 12.29 -18.36 -26.68
N ASN A 29 11.31 -17.70 -26.03
CA ASN A 29 10.98 -16.26 -26.16
C ASN A 29 12.21 -15.34 -26.22
N ARG A 30 12.76 -15.15 -27.42
CA ARG A 30 13.94 -14.33 -27.68
C ARG A 30 13.47 -12.95 -28.12
N TRP A 31 13.32 -12.11 -27.12
CA TRP A 31 12.94 -10.70 -27.28
C TRP A 31 14.22 -9.94 -27.66
N ASP A 32 14.38 -9.55 -28.92
CA ASP A 32 15.61 -8.89 -29.36
C ASP A 32 15.63 -7.42 -28.92
N ILE A 33 16.82 -6.96 -28.52
CA ILE A 33 17.04 -5.59 -28.03
C ILE A 33 18.19 -4.99 -28.80
N HIS A 34 17.92 -3.84 -29.41
CA HIS A 34 18.86 -3.04 -30.15
C HIS A 34 19.15 -1.77 -29.36
N CYS A 35 20.43 -1.45 -29.19
CA CYS A 35 20.88 -0.23 -28.54
C CYS A 35 21.72 0.58 -29.52
N SER A 36 21.68 1.90 -29.36
CA SER A 36 22.47 2.83 -30.17
C SER A 36 23.96 2.48 -30.17
N GLN A 37 24.65 2.79 -31.27
CA GLN A 37 26.08 2.54 -31.40
C GLN A 37 26.86 3.13 -30.21
N GLY A 38 27.77 2.33 -29.63
CA GLY A 38 28.52 2.70 -28.43
C GLY A 38 27.87 2.37 -27.09
N LEU A 39 26.56 2.05 -27.05
CA LEU A 39 25.86 1.62 -25.84
C LEU A 39 25.82 0.09 -25.74
N GLN A 40 26.53 -0.47 -24.75
CA GLN A 40 26.52 -1.91 -24.51
C GLN A 40 25.42 -2.29 -23.54
N CYS A 41 24.39 -2.94 -24.08
CA CYS A 41 23.20 -3.38 -23.35
C CYS A 41 23.26 -4.87 -23.00
N LYS A 42 22.82 -5.20 -21.78
CA LYS A 42 22.61 -6.58 -21.34
C LYS A 42 21.17 -6.77 -20.89
N THR A 43 20.54 -7.81 -21.41
CA THR A 43 19.15 -8.15 -21.06
C THR A 43 19.14 -9.16 -19.92
N LYS A 44 18.30 -8.93 -18.91
CA LYS A 44 18.04 -9.93 -17.88
C LYS A 44 16.54 -10.27 -17.87
N PRO A 45 16.17 -11.55 -17.73
CA PRO A 45 14.77 -11.93 -17.57
C PRO A 45 14.21 -11.29 -16.29
N PHE A 46 12.92 -10.99 -16.33
CA PHE A 46 12.22 -10.39 -15.20
C PHE A 46 12.14 -11.38 -14.04
N ARG A 47 12.44 -10.90 -12.83
CA ARG A 47 12.09 -11.61 -11.60
C ARG A 47 10.72 -11.09 -11.15
N PRO A 48 9.83 -11.96 -10.63
CA PRO A 48 8.49 -11.58 -10.17
C PRO A 48 8.51 -10.45 -9.13
N PHE A 49 9.59 -10.38 -8.36
CA PHE A 49 9.81 -9.37 -7.34
C PHE A 49 10.76 -8.29 -7.85
N PRO A 50 10.36 -7.00 -7.86
CA PRO A 50 11.28 -5.92 -8.15
C PRO A 50 12.41 -5.91 -7.10
N PRO A 51 13.67 -5.68 -7.49
CA PRO A 51 14.74 -5.47 -6.53
C PRO A 51 14.42 -4.23 -5.67
N PRO A 52 14.91 -4.17 -4.42
CA PRO A 52 14.75 -3.00 -3.58
C PRO A 52 15.22 -1.75 -4.32
N CYS A 53 14.36 -0.75 -4.35
CA CYS A 53 14.61 0.54 -4.97
C CYS A 53 15.84 1.22 -4.33
N ARG A 54 16.50 2.13 -5.07
CA ARG A 54 17.64 2.91 -4.54
C ARG A 54 17.22 4.37 -4.32
N SER A 55 17.69 4.97 -3.24
CA SER A 55 17.62 6.41 -3.03
C SER A 55 18.34 7.14 -4.16
N PRO A 56 17.83 8.31 -4.60
CA PRO A 56 18.54 9.12 -5.59
C PRO A 56 19.88 9.60 -5.05
N PRO A 57 20.91 9.74 -5.90
CA PRO A 57 22.07 10.54 -5.57
C PRO A 57 21.65 12.00 -5.37
N GLU A 58 22.30 12.70 -4.44
CA GLU A 58 22.08 14.12 -4.16
C GLU A 58 22.15 14.95 -5.44
N GLY A 59 21.16 15.83 -5.66
CA GLY A 59 21.17 16.80 -6.77
C GLY A 59 20.44 16.39 -8.05
N VAL A 60 19.79 15.23 -8.10
CA VAL A 60 19.02 14.84 -9.31
C VAL A 60 17.60 15.41 -9.24
N ASN A 61 17.44 16.60 -9.81
CA ASN A 61 16.14 17.18 -10.17
C ASN A 61 15.32 16.17 -11.00
N GLY A 62 13.99 16.22 -10.88
CA GLY A 62 13.03 15.38 -11.59
C GLY A 62 13.08 15.53 -13.12
N LEU A 63 14.18 15.11 -13.73
CA LEU A 63 14.42 15.20 -15.16
C LEU A 63 13.48 14.24 -15.89
N SER A 64 12.81 14.76 -16.91
CA SER A 64 12.25 13.98 -18.00
C SER A 64 13.39 13.23 -18.72
N VAL A 65 13.74 12.05 -18.19
CA VAL A 65 14.81 11.19 -18.75
C VAL A 65 14.47 10.74 -20.17
N PHE A 66 13.18 10.59 -20.49
CA PHE A 66 12.71 10.24 -21.82
C PHE A 66 12.40 11.49 -22.63
N GLN A 67 12.99 11.57 -23.81
CA GLN A 67 12.73 12.63 -24.79
C GLN A 67 11.64 12.21 -25.77
N ASN A 68 11.68 10.95 -26.20
CA ASN A 68 10.69 10.40 -27.12
C ASN A 68 10.45 8.93 -26.81
N VAL A 69 9.21 8.50 -26.94
CA VAL A 69 8.80 7.09 -26.86
C VAL A 69 7.81 6.84 -27.98
N SER A 70 8.14 5.90 -28.86
CA SER A 70 7.27 5.48 -29.94
C SER A 70 6.94 3.98 -29.83
N LEU A 71 5.73 3.66 -30.25
CA LEU A 71 5.23 2.31 -30.35
C LEU A 71 4.94 2.04 -31.83
N SER A 72 5.47 0.95 -32.34
CA SER A 72 5.21 0.49 -33.69
C SER A 72 4.72 -0.95 -33.65
N THR A 73 4.01 -1.37 -34.67
CA THR A 73 3.51 -2.74 -34.79
C THR A 73 3.99 -3.30 -36.12
N ALA A 74 4.47 -4.53 -36.11
CA ALA A 74 5.00 -5.19 -37.29
C ALA A 74 4.44 -6.61 -37.35
N LEU A 75 4.02 -7.04 -38.53
CA LEU A 75 3.59 -8.42 -38.76
C LEU A 75 4.84 -9.27 -39.01
N ARG A 76 5.05 -10.32 -38.22
CA ARG A 76 6.12 -11.30 -38.45
C ARG A 76 5.52 -12.61 -38.91
N CYS A 77 5.96 -13.08 -40.07
CA CYS A 77 5.45 -14.30 -40.66
C CYS A 77 6.52 -15.38 -40.71
N GLN A 78 6.29 -16.51 -40.06
CA GLN A 78 7.05 -17.73 -40.27
C GLN A 78 6.45 -18.46 -41.49
N GLY A 79 6.97 -18.16 -42.68
CA GLY A 79 6.40 -18.63 -43.94
C GLY A 79 5.10 -17.92 -44.32
N ARG A 80 4.26 -18.54 -45.18
CA ARG A 80 3.04 -17.90 -45.73
C ARG A 80 1.80 -17.97 -44.84
N GLN A 81 1.80 -18.80 -43.80
CA GLN A 81 0.58 -19.21 -43.07
C GLN A 81 0.63 -18.94 -41.56
N ARG A 82 1.75 -18.47 -41.02
CA ARG A 82 1.91 -18.20 -39.57
C ARG A 82 2.43 -16.80 -39.35
N CYS A 83 1.52 -15.84 -39.42
CA CYS A 83 1.81 -14.44 -39.16
C CYS A 83 1.33 -14.05 -37.76
N ALA A 84 2.23 -13.49 -36.96
CA ALA A 84 2.00 -12.98 -35.62
C ALA A 84 2.19 -11.46 -35.63
N LEU A 85 1.34 -10.73 -34.91
CA LEU A 85 1.51 -9.30 -34.75
C LEU A 85 2.47 -9.04 -33.59
N HIS A 86 3.59 -8.38 -33.86
CA HIS A 86 4.56 -8.00 -32.86
C HIS A 86 4.46 -6.52 -32.57
N LEU A 87 4.50 -6.17 -31.28
CA LEU A 87 4.68 -4.80 -30.84
C LEU A 87 6.18 -4.50 -30.80
N SER A 88 6.62 -3.34 -31.27
CA SER A 88 7.98 -2.85 -31.05
C SER A 88 7.92 -1.54 -30.28
N VAL A 89 8.84 -1.38 -29.35
CA VAL A 89 8.95 -0.23 -28.45
C VAL A 89 10.30 0.42 -28.68
N SER A 90 10.29 1.68 -29.09
CA SER A 90 11.50 2.49 -29.24
C SER A 90 11.46 3.65 -28.25
N ALA A 91 12.53 3.81 -27.47
CA ALA A 91 12.66 4.87 -26.49
C ALA A 91 13.98 5.61 -26.67
N THR A 92 13.90 6.93 -26.76
CA THR A 92 15.03 7.85 -26.75
C THR A 92 15.14 8.49 -25.38
N LEU A 93 16.30 8.34 -24.74
CA LEU A 93 16.54 8.84 -23.39
C LEU A 93 17.87 9.58 -23.29
N LEU A 94 17.91 10.58 -22.41
CA LEU A 94 19.13 11.29 -22.05
C LEU A 94 19.90 10.46 -21.01
N LEU A 95 21.11 10.04 -21.35
CA LEU A 95 21.91 9.20 -20.46
C LEU A 95 22.63 10.06 -19.41
N THR A 96 22.26 9.86 -18.14
CA THR A 96 22.90 10.51 -16.98
C THR A 96 23.58 9.47 -16.09
N GLU A 97 24.46 9.90 -15.17
CA GLU A 97 25.11 9.01 -14.21
C GLU A 97 24.11 8.11 -13.46
N ALA A 98 22.94 8.67 -13.11
CA ALA A 98 21.88 7.99 -12.38
C ALA A 98 21.16 6.89 -13.18
N VAL A 99 21.22 6.91 -14.51
CA VAL A 99 20.50 5.96 -15.38
C VAL A 99 21.37 4.74 -15.67
N HIS A 100 21.03 3.63 -15.03
CA HIS A 100 21.71 2.33 -15.17
C HIS A 100 21.12 1.46 -16.28
N GLY A 101 19.96 1.81 -16.81
CA GLY A 101 19.20 0.99 -17.73
C GLY A 101 17.74 1.42 -17.79
N LEU A 102 16.89 0.52 -18.28
CA LEU A 102 15.45 0.70 -18.33
C LEU A 102 14.69 -0.62 -18.19
N SER A 103 13.43 -0.54 -17.78
CA SER A 103 12.49 -1.65 -17.79
C SER A 103 11.31 -1.32 -18.68
N ILE A 104 10.97 -2.26 -19.56
CA ILE A 104 9.80 -2.19 -20.45
C ILE A 104 8.83 -3.26 -19.97
N CYS A 105 7.59 -2.86 -19.69
CA CYS A 105 6.53 -3.74 -19.22
C CYS A 105 5.29 -3.60 -20.08
N ILE A 106 4.66 -4.74 -20.38
CA ILE A 106 3.41 -4.82 -21.13
C ILE A 106 2.38 -5.52 -20.26
N LEU A 107 1.20 -4.93 -20.19
CA LEU A 107 0.04 -5.47 -19.50
C LEU A 107 -1.15 -5.50 -20.47
N THR A 108 -1.62 -6.68 -20.80
CA THR A 108 -2.86 -6.91 -21.55
C THR A 108 -3.90 -7.56 -20.64
N PRO A 109 -5.20 -7.26 -20.80
CA PRO A 109 -6.29 -7.91 -20.05
C PRO A 109 -6.22 -9.43 -20.19
N GLY A 110 -6.28 -10.15 -19.06
CA GLY A 110 -6.26 -11.61 -19.03
C GLY A 110 -4.88 -12.26 -19.14
N MET A 111 -3.79 -11.49 -19.30
CA MET A 111 -2.41 -12.01 -19.30
C MET A 111 -1.60 -11.48 -18.11
N VAL A 112 -0.56 -12.22 -17.73
CA VAL A 112 0.41 -11.80 -16.72
C VAL A 112 1.24 -10.64 -17.26
N ARG A 113 1.51 -9.63 -16.42
CA ARG A 113 2.41 -8.52 -16.75
C ARG A 113 3.79 -9.07 -17.18
N MET A 114 4.16 -8.83 -18.43
CA MET A 114 5.46 -9.22 -18.96
C MET A 114 6.40 -8.03 -18.93
N CYS A 115 7.55 -8.19 -18.28
CA CYS A 115 8.55 -7.13 -18.19
C CYS A 115 9.91 -7.63 -18.69
N LYS A 116 10.72 -6.72 -19.23
CA LYS A 116 12.11 -6.98 -19.59
C LYS A 116 13.00 -5.86 -19.08
N LYS A 117 14.14 -6.25 -18.48
CA LYS A 117 15.13 -5.30 -17.94
C LYS A 117 16.33 -5.21 -18.89
N VAL A 118 16.63 -3.99 -19.30
CA VAL A 118 17.80 -3.63 -20.12
C VAL A 118 18.77 -2.89 -19.22
N SER A 119 19.98 -3.42 -19.08
CA SER A 119 21.03 -2.81 -18.26
C SER A 119 22.18 -2.31 -19.11
N PHE A 120 22.68 -1.11 -18.82
CA PHE A 120 23.80 -0.49 -19.53
C PHE A 120 25.11 -0.77 -18.79
N SER A 121 26.15 -1.15 -19.54
CA SER A 121 27.47 -1.39 -18.95
C SER A 121 28.04 -0.11 -18.34
N LYS A 122 28.80 -0.22 -17.24
CA LYS A 122 29.40 0.96 -16.58
C LYS A 122 30.33 1.74 -17.51
N SER A 123 31.05 1.05 -18.41
CA SER A 123 31.94 1.65 -19.40
C SER A 123 31.19 2.45 -20.46
N SER A 124 30.07 1.92 -20.98
CA SER A 124 29.25 2.64 -21.96
C SER A 124 28.54 3.84 -21.35
N ARG A 125 28.07 3.74 -20.10
CA ARG A 125 27.48 4.86 -19.38
C ARG A 125 28.41 6.04 -19.22
N ARG A 126 29.65 5.81 -18.77
CA ARG A 126 30.66 6.87 -18.63
C ARG A 126 31.06 7.51 -19.96
N ARG A 127 31.04 6.73 -21.05
CA ARG A 127 31.41 7.23 -22.38
C ARG A 127 30.31 8.07 -23.02
N MET A 128 29.06 7.70 -22.78
CA MET A 128 27.88 8.27 -23.45
C MET A 128 27.09 9.21 -22.53
N GLU A 129 27.67 9.62 -21.40
CA GLU A 129 27.04 10.55 -20.46
C GLU A 129 26.73 11.89 -21.13
N GLY A 130 25.53 12.43 -20.88
CA GLY A 130 25.02 13.64 -21.51
C GLY A 130 24.54 13.45 -22.97
N SER A 131 24.70 12.26 -23.55
CA SER A 131 24.24 11.97 -24.91
C SER A 131 22.82 11.40 -24.93
N LEU A 132 22.10 11.64 -26.03
CA LEU A 132 20.84 10.96 -26.32
C LEU A 132 21.12 9.55 -26.83
N VAL A 133 20.55 8.55 -26.17
CA VAL A 133 20.67 7.14 -26.55
C VAL A 133 19.31 6.57 -26.89
N GLN A 134 19.29 5.69 -27.89
CA GLN A 134 18.08 5.01 -28.34
C GLN A 134 18.15 3.54 -27.96
N VAL A 135 17.06 3.05 -27.38
CA VAL A 135 16.86 1.64 -27.07
C VAL A 135 15.58 1.19 -27.77
N GLU A 136 15.73 0.22 -28.65
CA GLU A 136 14.65 -0.41 -29.37
C GLU A 136 14.50 -1.86 -28.92
N SER A 137 13.26 -2.27 -28.66
CA SER A 137 12.95 -3.59 -28.18
C SER A 137 11.78 -4.16 -28.97
N GLU A 138 12.00 -5.31 -29.57
CA GLU A 138 10.97 -6.05 -30.30
C GLU A 138 10.17 -6.90 -29.32
N CYS A 139 9.00 -6.43 -28.96
CA CYS A 139 8.12 -7.04 -27.98
C CYS A 139 7.33 -8.24 -28.49
N VAL A 140 6.61 -8.83 -27.53
CA VAL A 140 5.90 -10.11 -27.66
C VAL A 140 4.74 -10.00 -28.65
N GLU A 141 4.38 -11.14 -29.20
CA GLU A 141 3.17 -11.33 -29.98
C GLU A 141 1.93 -10.82 -29.21
N ILE A 142 1.11 -10.04 -29.90
CA ILE A 142 -0.13 -9.47 -29.38
C ILE A 142 -1.31 -9.90 -30.27
N SER A 143 -2.48 -10.13 -29.66
CA SER A 143 -3.68 -10.47 -30.44
C SER A 143 -4.37 -9.22 -30.98
N PRO A 144 -4.91 -9.26 -32.21
CA PRO A 144 -5.70 -8.14 -32.75
C PRO A 144 -6.90 -7.80 -31.85
N GLY A 145 -7.21 -6.50 -31.72
CA GLY A 145 -8.36 -6.02 -30.94
C GLY A 145 -8.18 -6.02 -29.42
N GLN A 146 -7.01 -6.40 -28.91
CA GLN A 146 -6.68 -6.26 -27.48
C GLN A 146 -6.18 -4.84 -27.17
N GLU A 147 -6.64 -4.27 -26.06
CA GLU A 147 -6.05 -3.07 -25.47
C GLU A 147 -4.85 -3.46 -24.59
N GLY A 148 -3.70 -2.88 -24.85
CA GLY A 148 -2.47 -3.14 -24.09
C GLY A 148 -1.92 -1.86 -23.46
N LYS A 149 -1.50 -1.94 -22.19
CA LYS A 149 -0.78 -0.86 -21.51
C LYS A 149 0.72 -1.14 -21.53
N VAL A 150 1.48 -0.25 -22.16
CA VAL A 150 2.95 -0.29 -22.17
C VAL A 150 3.48 0.72 -21.16
N THR A 151 4.42 0.28 -20.32
CA THR A 151 5.08 1.13 -19.31
C THR A 151 6.59 1.04 -19.46
N ILE A 152 7.24 2.21 -19.53
CA ILE A 152 8.71 2.31 -19.59
C ILE A 152 9.22 3.13 -18.41
N GLN A 153 10.21 2.59 -17.71
CA GLN A 153 10.83 3.21 -16.54
C GLN A 153 12.37 3.12 -16.60
N PRO A 154 13.10 4.14 -16.14
CA PRO A 154 14.55 4.04 -15.99
C PRO A 154 14.92 3.13 -14.82
N LEU A 155 16.12 2.56 -14.85
CA LEU A 155 16.73 1.80 -13.76
C LEU A 155 17.86 2.61 -13.12
N PRO A 156 18.10 2.53 -11.80
CA PRO A 156 17.23 1.87 -10.82
C PRO A 156 15.87 2.56 -10.73
N GLN A 157 14.83 1.80 -10.34
CA GLN A 157 13.59 2.42 -9.89
C GLN A 157 13.94 3.20 -8.62
N LEU A 158 13.82 4.52 -8.70
CA LEU A 158 13.98 5.38 -7.55
C LEU A 158 12.93 4.98 -6.52
N CYS A 159 13.31 4.86 -5.25
CA CYS A 159 12.31 4.71 -4.20
C CYS A 159 11.40 5.92 -4.28
N GLU A 160 10.11 5.69 -4.45
CA GLU A 160 9.10 6.67 -4.10
C GLU A 160 9.29 6.96 -2.60
N CYS A 161 9.97 8.08 -2.32
CA CYS A 161 9.93 8.81 -1.06
C CYS A 161 10.45 8.07 0.19
N SER A 162 11.61 7.41 0.11
CA SER A 162 12.30 6.91 1.31
C SER A 162 12.88 8.06 2.13
N SER A 163 12.26 8.32 3.30
CA SER A 163 12.74 8.88 4.59
C SER A 163 13.98 9.81 4.65
N SER A 164 14.30 10.54 3.59
CA SER A 164 15.16 11.71 3.64
C SER A 164 14.25 12.93 3.66
N ASP A 165 14.25 13.65 4.78
CA ASP A 165 13.42 14.83 5.04
C ASP A 165 13.56 15.90 3.92
N ASP A 166 14.75 15.96 3.29
CA ASP A 166 15.09 16.99 2.30
C ASP A 166 14.59 16.68 0.88
N LEU A 167 14.33 15.40 0.58
CA LEU A 167 13.78 14.99 -0.72
C LEU A 167 12.24 14.95 -0.71
N GLN A 168 11.63 14.63 0.44
CA GLN A 168 10.18 14.63 0.60
C GLN A 168 9.56 16.02 0.42
N SER A 169 10.30 17.08 0.74
CA SER A 169 9.84 18.47 0.63
C SER A 169 9.93 19.06 -0.79
N ARG A 170 10.69 18.44 -1.70
CA ARG A 170 10.99 19.01 -3.03
C ARG A 170 10.33 18.28 -4.19
N VAL A 171 10.00 17.00 -4.02
CA VAL A 171 9.38 16.19 -5.08
C VAL A 171 7.87 16.18 -4.86
N SER A 172 7.11 16.77 -5.79
CA SER A 172 5.64 16.87 -5.68
C SER A 172 4.92 15.53 -5.50
N GLN A 173 5.50 14.44 -6.02
CA GLN A 173 4.99 13.07 -5.85
C GLN A 173 5.27 12.48 -4.45
N CYS A 174 6.08 13.15 -3.62
CA CYS A 174 6.44 12.76 -2.26
C CYS A 174 5.84 13.66 -1.17
N ILE A 175 5.32 14.83 -1.56
CA ILE A 175 4.70 15.77 -0.65
C ILE A 175 3.36 15.21 -0.20
N THR A 176 3.35 14.64 1.01
CA THR A 176 2.17 14.08 1.65
C THR A 176 1.48 15.06 2.59
N GLY A 177 2.11 16.18 2.96
CA GLY A 177 1.68 17.03 4.06
C GLY A 177 2.10 16.47 5.42
N ARG A 178 2.39 17.35 6.37
CA ARG A 178 2.65 17.01 7.76
C ARG A 178 1.42 17.32 8.60
N LEU A 179 0.97 16.32 9.37
CA LEU A 179 -0.21 16.43 10.21
C LEU A 179 0.22 16.75 11.65
N GLN A 180 -0.31 17.86 12.19
CA GLN A 180 -0.28 18.18 13.61
C GLN A 180 -1.70 18.09 14.15
N TYR A 181 -1.89 17.60 15.36
CA TYR A 181 -3.22 17.39 15.92
C TYR A 181 -3.29 17.82 17.38
N GLU A 182 -4.46 18.31 17.77
CA GLU A 182 -4.79 18.72 19.13
C GLU A 182 -6.14 18.10 19.52
N LEU A 183 -6.18 17.44 20.67
CA LEU A 183 -7.41 16.88 21.22
C LEU A 183 -8.27 18.01 21.78
N GLN A 184 -9.56 18.03 21.43
CA GLN A 184 -10.46 19.04 21.99
C GLN A 184 -10.71 18.79 23.50
N PRO A 185 -10.90 19.86 24.30
CA PRO A 185 -11.16 19.74 25.74
C PRO A 185 -12.41 18.92 26.07
N ASP A 186 -13.39 18.91 25.18
CA ASP A 186 -14.63 18.14 25.35
C ASP A 186 -14.47 16.65 25.05
N GLY A 187 -13.30 16.22 24.55
CA GLY A 187 -12.99 14.82 24.24
C GLY A 187 -13.76 14.25 23.05
N ARG A 188 -14.48 15.07 22.26
CA ARG A 188 -15.36 14.61 21.18
C ARG A 188 -14.78 14.76 19.77
N GLY A 189 -13.57 15.27 19.65
CA GLY A 189 -12.92 15.43 18.35
C GLY A 189 -11.48 15.89 18.40
N LEU A 190 -10.86 15.90 17.23
CA LEU A 190 -9.49 16.33 16.99
C LEU A 190 -9.50 17.57 16.09
N THR A 191 -8.72 18.57 16.44
CA THR A 191 -8.38 19.65 15.50
C THR A 191 -7.06 19.29 14.84
N VAL A 192 -7.07 19.18 13.51
CA VAL A 192 -5.91 18.77 12.71
C VAL A 192 -5.43 19.95 11.90
N ALA A 193 -4.16 20.29 12.04
CA ALA A 193 -3.45 21.27 11.23
C ALA A 193 -2.56 20.57 10.20
N VAL A 194 -2.54 21.08 8.97
CA VAL A 194 -1.74 20.55 7.88
C VAL A 194 -0.69 21.57 7.48
N SER A 195 0.59 21.18 7.51
CA SER A 195 1.70 21.93 6.91
C SER A 195 2.31 21.13 5.75
N ASP A 196 3.24 21.73 5.01
CA ASP A 196 4.02 21.06 3.97
C ASP A 196 3.16 20.32 2.92
N MET A 197 2.00 20.87 2.59
CA MET A 197 1.12 20.36 1.51
C MET A 197 1.40 21.10 0.18
N LEU A 198 0.94 20.52 -0.93
CA LEU A 198 1.05 21.18 -2.24
C LEU A 198 0.23 22.47 -2.29
N GLU A 199 0.87 23.60 -2.59
CA GLU A 199 0.22 24.92 -2.61
C GLU A 199 -0.84 25.06 -3.70
N ASP A 200 -0.72 24.33 -4.81
CA ASP A 200 -1.64 24.41 -5.95
C ASP A 200 -2.84 23.44 -5.86
N ARG A 201 -2.95 22.67 -4.77
CA ARG A 201 -3.93 21.58 -4.63
C ARG A 201 -4.68 21.63 -3.30
N ASP A 202 -5.93 21.21 -3.37
CA ASP A 202 -6.71 20.94 -2.17
C ASP A 202 -6.16 19.73 -1.43
N TYR A 203 -6.47 19.62 -0.14
CA TYR A 203 -6.00 18.55 0.72
C TYR A 203 -7.17 17.85 1.39
N ARG A 204 -7.16 16.51 1.37
CA ARG A 204 -8.22 15.66 1.93
C ARG A 204 -7.74 15.08 3.25
N LEU A 205 -8.63 15.11 4.23
CA LEU A 205 -8.44 14.52 5.55
C LEU A 205 -9.63 13.62 5.90
N ARG A 206 -9.38 12.52 6.58
CA ARG A 206 -10.45 11.72 7.20
C ARG A 206 -9.95 11.00 8.44
N LEU A 207 -10.90 10.56 9.25
CA LEU A 207 -10.67 9.53 10.25
C LEU A 207 -10.88 8.14 9.65
N CYS A 208 -10.04 7.20 10.04
CA CYS A 208 -10.14 5.81 9.62
C CYS A 208 -9.73 4.86 10.75
N LEU A 209 -10.24 3.63 10.68
CA LEU A 209 -9.84 2.54 11.56
C LEU A 209 -8.69 1.78 10.89
N GLN A 210 -7.60 1.66 11.63
CA GLN A 210 -6.36 1.05 11.21
C GLN A 210 -6.43 -0.46 11.33
N ASP A 211 -6.31 -1.12 10.19
CA ASP A 211 -6.01 -2.54 10.06
C ASP A 211 -4.83 -2.71 9.08
N PHE A 212 -4.87 -3.68 8.16
CA PHE A 212 -4.00 -3.73 6.98
C PHE A 212 -4.12 -2.48 6.10
N VAL A 213 -5.35 -2.02 5.89
CA VAL A 213 -5.69 -0.82 5.10
C VAL A 213 -6.55 0.07 6.00
N CYS A 214 -6.47 1.39 5.83
CA CYS A 214 -7.28 2.30 6.63
C CYS A 214 -8.72 2.33 6.09
N SER A 215 -9.65 1.74 6.85
CA SER A 215 -11.08 1.73 6.54
C SER A 215 -11.70 3.04 7.03
N GLY A 216 -12.19 3.86 6.09
CA GLY A 216 -12.73 5.18 6.42
C GLY A 216 -13.92 5.09 7.37
N THR A 217 -13.95 5.93 8.40
CA THR A 217 -15.09 6.04 9.34
C THR A 217 -16.23 6.91 8.79
N GLY A 218 -16.13 7.37 7.54
CA GLY A 218 -17.13 8.19 6.87
C GLY A 218 -16.54 9.41 6.18
N ALA A 219 -17.00 10.60 6.58
CA ALA A 219 -16.82 11.85 5.85
C ALA A 219 -15.34 12.23 5.66
N VAL A 220 -15.04 12.74 4.46
CA VAL A 220 -13.76 13.32 4.10
C VAL A 220 -13.88 14.82 4.21
N ALA A 221 -13.04 15.43 5.03
CA ALA A 221 -12.89 16.87 5.08
C ALA A 221 -11.94 17.35 3.98
N LEU A 222 -12.25 18.49 3.39
CA LEU A 222 -11.45 19.11 2.33
C LEU A 222 -10.94 20.46 2.84
N ILE A 223 -9.63 20.66 2.76
CA ILE A 223 -9.00 21.96 2.94
C ILE A 223 -8.69 22.50 1.55
N LYS A 224 -9.28 23.65 1.20
CA LYS A 224 -9.02 24.27 -0.09
C LYS A 224 -7.64 24.91 -0.10
N LYS A 225 -7.00 24.92 -1.27
CA LYS A 225 -5.68 25.54 -1.44
C LYS A 225 -5.66 27.03 -1.10
N GLU A 226 -6.77 27.75 -1.26
CA GLU A 226 -6.86 29.19 -0.97
C GLU A 226 -7.02 29.53 0.52
N GLU A 227 -7.35 28.55 1.38
CA GLU A 227 -7.59 28.82 2.79
C GLU A 227 -6.31 29.28 3.51
N MET A 228 -6.34 30.43 4.19
CA MET A 228 -5.19 30.93 4.97
C MET A 228 -4.87 30.05 6.19
N VAL A 229 -5.89 29.40 6.75
CA VAL A 229 -5.76 28.53 7.93
C VAL A 229 -6.01 27.09 7.48
N LYS A 230 -4.95 26.29 7.42
CA LYS A 230 -5.02 24.87 7.05
C LYS A 230 -5.38 23.99 8.24
N LYS A 231 -6.54 24.24 8.88
CA LYS A 231 -7.02 23.49 10.05
C LYS A 231 -8.44 22.99 9.88
N VAL A 232 -8.71 21.77 10.34
CA VAL A 232 -10.04 21.14 10.29
C VAL A 232 -10.35 20.44 11.60
N PHE A 233 -11.61 20.49 12.00
CA PHE A 233 -12.14 19.69 13.11
C PHE A 233 -12.70 18.35 12.61
N LEU A 234 -12.25 17.25 13.22
CA LEU A 234 -12.69 15.89 12.92
C LEU A 234 -13.34 15.28 14.18
N PRO A 235 -14.68 15.11 14.20
CA PRO A 235 -15.37 14.49 15.32
C PRO A 235 -15.18 12.97 15.33
N PHE A 236 -15.12 12.38 16.52
CA PHE A 236 -15.10 10.92 16.69
C PHE A 236 -15.99 10.51 17.86
N SER A 237 -16.60 9.33 17.77
CA SER A 237 -17.48 8.84 18.84
C SER A 237 -16.70 8.28 20.03
N ARG A 238 -15.57 7.61 19.76
CA ARG A 238 -14.72 6.98 20.79
C ARG A 238 -13.23 7.04 20.42
N PRO A 239 -12.32 7.24 21.39
CA PRO A 239 -10.88 7.36 21.15
C PRO A 239 -10.20 5.98 21.04
N LEU A 240 -10.58 5.20 20.03
CA LEU A 240 -10.10 3.82 19.86
C LEU A 240 -8.60 3.74 19.47
N PRO A 241 -7.85 2.70 19.88
CA PRO A 241 -6.43 2.54 19.54
C PRO A 241 -6.10 2.50 18.05
N CYS A 242 -7.01 1.93 17.26
CA CYS A 242 -6.89 1.86 15.82
C CYS A 242 -7.44 3.11 15.11
N LEU A 243 -7.98 4.11 15.82
CA LEU A 243 -8.47 5.33 15.20
C LEU A 243 -7.29 6.22 14.78
N CYS A 244 -7.16 6.45 13.48
CA CYS A 244 -6.09 7.24 12.89
C CYS A 244 -6.63 8.36 12.00
N ILE A 245 -5.82 9.39 11.84
CA ILE A 245 -6.01 10.47 10.88
C ILE A 245 -5.26 10.10 9.62
N GLU A 246 -5.91 10.18 8.47
CA GLU A 246 -5.30 9.98 7.16
C GLU A 246 -5.46 11.24 6.32
N GLY A 247 -4.35 11.68 5.68
CA GLY A 247 -4.30 12.88 4.86
C GLY A 247 -3.64 12.64 3.51
N TRP A 248 -4.12 13.31 2.46
CA TRP A 248 -3.52 13.26 1.12
C TRP A 248 -3.95 14.46 0.24
N SER A 249 -3.08 14.84 -0.69
CA SER A 249 -3.38 15.86 -1.70
C SER A 249 -4.49 15.41 -2.66
N ALA A 250 -5.30 16.34 -3.16
CA ALA A 250 -6.43 16.06 -4.06
C ALA A 250 -5.99 15.76 -5.51
N VAL A 251 -5.07 14.82 -5.68
CA VAL A 251 -4.56 14.32 -6.97
C VAL A 251 -4.81 12.82 -7.08
N MET A 252 -4.80 12.30 -8.31
CA MET A 252 -4.89 10.85 -8.53
C MET A 252 -3.65 10.17 -7.98
N ASP A 253 -3.82 9.01 -7.33
CA ASP A 253 -2.76 8.21 -6.73
C ASP A 253 -1.83 9.00 -5.77
N ALA A 254 -2.39 10.00 -5.08
CA ALA A 254 -1.66 10.79 -4.10
C ALA A 254 -1.09 9.89 -2.98
N PRO A 255 0.17 10.09 -2.58
CA PRO A 255 0.71 9.43 -1.40
C PRO A 255 -0.07 9.89 -0.16
N ARG A 256 -0.19 8.99 0.83
CA ARG A 256 -0.99 9.23 2.04
C ARG A 256 -0.12 9.27 3.27
N VAL A 257 -0.36 10.25 4.14
CA VAL A 257 0.21 10.31 5.48
C VAL A 257 -0.83 9.83 6.49
N ARG A 258 -0.38 9.13 7.53
CA ARG A 258 -1.24 8.60 8.59
C ARG A 258 -0.61 8.77 9.96
N VAL A 259 -1.42 9.20 10.92
CA VAL A 259 -1.03 9.37 12.33
C VAL A 259 -2.12 8.79 13.22
N CYS A 260 -1.75 8.05 14.27
CA CYS A 260 -2.68 7.36 15.15
C CYS A 260 -2.56 7.89 16.59
N PRO A 261 -3.38 8.88 16.99
CA PRO A 261 -3.24 9.59 18.27
C PRO A 261 -3.47 8.73 19.50
N PHE A 262 -4.28 7.67 19.38
CA PHE A 262 -4.78 6.91 20.52
C PHE A 262 -4.16 5.52 20.64
N LYS A 263 -3.06 5.25 19.92
CA LYS A 263 -2.46 3.91 19.82
C LYS A 263 -2.23 3.23 21.18
N ASP A 264 -1.92 4.00 22.21
CA ASP A 264 -1.62 3.51 23.56
C ASP A 264 -2.85 3.41 24.48
N ARG A 265 -4.05 3.77 24.00
CA ARG A 265 -5.32 3.74 24.78
C ARG A 265 -5.99 2.38 24.79
N VAL A 266 -5.25 1.37 25.22
CA VAL A 266 -5.70 -0.04 25.21
C VAL A 266 -6.91 -0.31 26.12
N ALA A 267 -7.17 0.55 27.12
CA ALA A 267 -8.36 0.47 27.97
C ALA A 267 -9.69 0.63 27.22
N GLU A 268 -9.68 1.20 26.02
CA GLU A 268 -10.91 1.34 25.23
C GLU A 268 -11.35 0.00 24.57
N LEU A 269 -10.49 -1.02 24.57
CA LEU A 269 -10.82 -2.34 24.02
C LEU A 269 -11.88 -3.10 24.85
N TRP A 270 -12.12 -2.69 26.10
CA TRP A 270 -13.07 -3.29 27.03
C TRP A 270 -14.55 -3.00 26.71
N PHE A 271 -14.83 -1.97 25.92
CA PHE A 271 -16.20 -1.52 25.68
C PHE A 271 -17.08 -2.49 24.86
N GLY A 272 -16.50 -3.54 24.30
CA GLY A 272 -17.22 -4.56 23.53
C GLY A 272 -17.66 -5.79 24.32
N VAL A 273 -17.50 -5.80 25.66
CA VAL A 273 -17.98 -6.91 26.50
C VAL A 273 -19.48 -6.76 26.72
N THR A 274 -20.24 -7.81 26.41
CA THR A 274 -21.71 -7.89 26.52
C THR A 274 -22.09 -9.23 27.15
N PHE A 275 -23.20 -9.27 27.87
CA PHE A 275 -23.73 -10.50 28.47
C PHE A 275 -25.17 -10.69 28.05
N ASP A 276 -25.49 -11.86 27.52
CA ASP A 276 -26.86 -12.28 27.22
C ASP A 276 -27.39 -13.16 28.37
N PRO A 277 -28.34 -12.65 29.18
CA PRO A 277 -28.89 -13.40 30.31
C PRO A 277 -29.80 -14.57 29.89
N LEU A 278 -30.33 -14.59 28.67
CA LEU A 278 -31.20 -15.66 28.19
C LEU A 278 -30.39 -16.91 27.83
N GLU A 279 -29.26 -16.71 27.16
CA GLU A 279 -28.36 -17.77 26.70
C GLU A 279 -27.23 -18.06 27.71
N ALA A 280 -27.15 -17.29 28.81
CA ALA A 280 -26.03 -17.28 29.74
C ALA A 280 -24.67 -17.15 29.01
N GLU A 281 -24.63 -16.29 27.98
CA GLU A 281 -23.49 -16.10 27.10
C GLU A 281 -22.80 -14.77 27.40
N LEU A 282 -21.53 -14.82 27.78
CA LEU A 282 -20.67 -13.64 27.83
C LEU A 282 -19.91 -13.53 26.51
N SER A 283 -20.06 -12.40 25.83
CA SER A 283 -19.40 -12.19 24.55
C SER A 283 -18.59 -10.90 24.50
N TRP A 284 -17.43 -10.97 23.84
CA TRP A 284 -16.56 -9.83 23.63
C TRP A 284 -16.16 -9.71 22.17
N GLN A 285 -16.38 -8.54 21.59
CA GLN A 285 -15.92 -8.20 20.25
C GLN A 285 -15.09 -6.92 20.29
N PRO A 286 -13.80 -6.97 19.92
CA PRO A 286 -12.98 -5.77 19.92
C PRO A 286 -13.41 -4.81 18.80
N ALA A 287 -13.42 -3.52 19.11
CA ALA A 287 -13.66 -2.47 18.13
C ALA A 287 -12.44 -2.21 17.21
N CYS A 288 -11.28 -2.79 17.52
CA CYS A 288 -10.04 -2.67 16.78
C CYS A 288 -9.42 -4.04 16.47
N PRO A 289 -8.72 -4.19 15.33
CA PRO A 289 -7.99 -5.40 15.01
C PRO A 289 -6.74 -5.49 15.89
N VAL A 290 -6.88 -6.22 17.00
CA VAL A 290 -5.80 -6.50 17.95
C VAL A 290 -5.66 -8.00 18.15
N ASP A 291 -4.42 -8.44 18.36
CA ASP A 291 -4.14 -9.80 18.78
C ASP A 291 -4.12 -9.83 20.31
N VAL A 292 -5.09 -10.54 20.88
CA VAL A 292 -5.25 -10.62 22.33
C VAL A 292 -5.53 -12.04 22.79
N GLU A 293 -5.16 -12.27 24.04
CA GLU A 293 -5.60 -13.41 24.83
C GLU A 293 -6.66 -12.94 25.81
N VAL A 294 -7.83 -13.58 25.79
CA VAL A 294 -8.96 -13.27 26.66
C VAL A 294 -9.20 -14.46 27.57
N SER A 295 -9.20 -14.24 28.89
CA SER A 295 -9.50 -15.28 29.88
C SER A 295 -10.55 -14.82 30.89
N LEU A 296 -11.29 -15.77 31.44
CA LEU A 296 -12.04 -15.56 32.68
C LEU A 296 -11.12 -15.79 33.86
N CYS A 297 -11.25 -14.97 34.90
CA CYS A 297 -10.44 -15.08 36.11
C CYS A 297 -11.30 -14.78 37.35
N THR A 298 -10.88 -15.27 38.51
CA THR A 298 -11.56 -15.00 39.78
C THR A 298 -10.70 -14.11 40.68
N THR A 299 -11.32 -13.14 41.34
CA THR A 299 -10.65 -12.29 42.31
C THR A 299 -10.29 -13.09 43.57
N VAL A 300 -9.05 -12.98 44.02
CA VAL A 300 -8.60 -13.67 45.24
C VAL A 300 -9.07 -12.90 46.49
N ALA A 301 -9.77 -13.57 47.40
CA ALA A 301 -10.18 -12.96 48.66
C ALA A 301 -8.94 -12.61 49.51
N GLY A 302 -8.70 -11.30 49.73
CA GLY A 302 -7.52 -10.79 50.45
C GLY A 302 -6.28 -10.56 49.57
N GLY A 303 -6.39 -10.69 48.25
CA GLY A 303 -5.35 -10.30 47.29
C GLY A 303 -5.18 -8.79 47.19
N LYS A 304 -4.05 -8.33 46.61
CA LYS A 304 -3.87 -6.92 46.28
C LYS A 304 -4.91 -6.49 45.25
N GLU A 305 -5.34 -5.23 45.31
CA GLU A 305 -6.22 -4.63 44.32
C GLU A 305 -5.59 -4.81 42.93
N GLY A 306 -6.15 -5.73 42.14
CA GLY A 306 -5.63 -6.08 40.82
C GLY A 306 -5.02 -7.47 40.62
N GLU A 307 -5.17 -8.41 41.55
CA GLU A 307 -4.71 -9.79 41.35
C GLU A 307 -5.88 -10.74 41.10
N CYS A 308 -5.86 -11.43 39.97
CA CYS A 308 -6.94 -12.30 39.50
C CYS A 308 -6.36 -13.64 38.99
N ASP A 309 -6.88 -14.75 39.51
CA ASP A 309 -6.43 -16.09 39.14
C ASP A 309 -7.21 -16.60 37.93
N ASP A 310 -6.48 -16.94 36.86
CA ASP A 310 -7.09 -17.43 35.62
C ASP A 310 -7.84 -18.76 35.84
N LEU A 311 -9.07 -18.81 35.32
CA LEU A 311 -9.87 -20.03 35.35
C LEU A 311 -9.38 -21.01 34.28
N PRO A 312 -8.97 -22.23 34.66
CA PRO A 312 -8.46 -23.21 33.71
C PRO A 312 -9.54 -23.57 32.67
N ARG A 313 -9.14 -23.66 31.40
CA ARG A 313 -9.99 -23.96 30.21
C ARG A 313 -10.90 -22.84 29.70
N HIS A 314 -10.88 -21.67 30.34
CA HIS A 314 -11.62 -20.49 29.88
C HIS A 314 -10.68 -19.39 29.34
N THR A 315 -9.69 -19.81 28.54
CA THR A 315 -8.73 -18.92 27.89
C THR A 315 -8.84 -19.07 26.37
N HIS A 316 -9.13 -17.98 25.68
CA HIS A 316 -9.23 -17.91 24.23
C HIS A 316 -8.17 -16.98 23.68
N LYS A 317 -7.39 -17.48 22.71
CA LYS A 317 -6.49 -16.64 21.89
C LYS A 317 -7.24 -16.24 20.63
N THR A 318 -7.32 -14.94 20.37
CA THR A 318 -7.97 -14.40 19.18
C THR A 318 -7.02 -13.51 18.40
N THR A 319 -7.16 -13.54 17.08
CA THR A 319 -6.42 -12.65 16.19
C THR A 319 -7.39 -11.69 15.48
N ARG A 320 -6.94 -10.45 15.27
CA ARG A 320 -7.49 -9.53 14.24
C ARG A 320 -9.00 -9.23 14.25
N SER A 321 -9.67 -9.32 15.40
CA SER A 321 -11.09 -8.96 15.63
C SER A 321 -12.13 -10.09 15.70
N SER A 322 -11.73 -11.34 15.96
CA SER A 322 -12.74 -12.39 16.13
C SER A 322 -13.53 -12.23 17.45
N LYS A 323 -14.86 -12.40 17.37
CA LYS A 323 -15.77 -12.39 18.53
C LYS A 323 -15.44 -13.59 19.40
N VAL A 324 -15.22 -13.36 20.70
CA VAL A 324 -15.03 -14.39 21.71
C VAL A 324 -16.33 -14.56 22.47
N THR A 325 -16.74 -15.81 22.68
CA THR A 325 -17.97 -16.16 23.40
C THR A 325 -17.65 -17.21 24.46
N PHE A 326 -18.12 -16.96 25.68
CA PHE A 326 -18.12 -17.90 26.80
C PHE A 326 -19.57 -18.29 27.08
N SER A 327 -19.89 -19.57 26.91
CA SER A 327 -21.21 -20.13 27.21
C SER A 327 -21.30 -20.57 28.67
N GLU A 328 -22.53 -20.71 29.19
CA GLU A 328 -22.81 -21.21 30.55
C GLU A 328 -22.18 -20.37 31.67
N VAL A 329 -22.13 -19.05 31.48
CA VAL A 329 -21.56 -18.10 32.46
C VAL A 329 -22.64 -17.66 33.45
N ASP A 330 -22.49 -18.03 34.72
CA ASP A 330 -23.35 -17.51 35.81
C ASP A 330 -22.74 -16.20 36.36
N PRO A 331 -23.52 -15.10 36.44
CA PRO A 331 -23.06 -13.84 37.02
C PRO A 331 -22.59 -14.03 38.47
N HIS A 332 -21.31 -13.72 38.74
CA HIS A 332 -20.75 -13.82 40.09
C HIS A 332 -19.85 -12.62 40.39
N PRO A 333 -19.96 -11.99 41.59
CA PRO A 333 -19.23 -10.77 41.93
C PRO A 333 -17.70 -10.93 41.96
N GLY A 334 -17.22 -12.16 42.15
CA GLY A 334 -15.79 -12.49 42.09
C GLY A 334 -15.28 -12.85 40.68
N LEU A 335 -16.13 -12.90 39.66
CA LEU A 335 -15.76 -13.30 38.30
C LEU A 335 -15.41 -12.06 37.46
N CYS A 336 -14.28 -12.12 36.75
CA CYS A 336 -13.73 -11.04 35.94
C CYS A 336 -13.32 -11.53 34.55
N VAL A 337 -13.24 -10.60 33.61
CA VAL A 337 -12.61 -10.85 32.29
C VAL A 337 -11.24 -10.20 32.29
N LYS A 338 -10.24 -10.96 31.88
CA LYS A 338 -8.86 -10.54 31.68
C LYS A 338 -8.54 -10.54 30.19
N VAL A 339 -7.92 -9.47 29.70
CA VAL A 339 -7.51 -9.32 28.30
C VAL A 339 -6.05 -8.92 28.34
N SER A 340 -5.23 -9.73 27.68
CA SER A 340 -3.78 -9.57 27.60
C SER A 340 -3.42 -9.33 26.14
N LEU A 341 -2.74 -8.22 25.86
CA LEU A 341 -2.27 -7.92 24.50
C LEU A 341 -1.00 -8.70 24.18
N VAL A 342 -0.94 -9.30 22.99
CA VAL A 342 0.24 -10.04 22.53
C VAL A 342 1.00 -9.17 21.52
N TRP A 343 2.06 -8.47 21.96
CA TRP A 343 2.90 -7.64 21.07
C TRP A 343 4.13 -8.46 20.65
N SER A 344 4.43 -8.52 19.33
CA SER A 344 5.46 -9.40 18.76
C SER A 344 6.89 -8.83 18.75
N CYS A 345 7.22 -7.81 19.53
CA CYS A 345 8.61 -7.35 19.68
C CYS A 345 8.90 -7.01 21.15
N ASP A 346 9.70 -7.87 21.78
CA ASP A 346 10.10 -7.91 23.19
C ASP A 346 8.98 -7.96 24.24
N PHE A 347 9.04 -8.99 25.09
CA PHE A 347 8.10 -9.32 26.15
C PHE A 347 7.70 -8.10 27.00
N MET A 348 6.56 -7.49 26.67
CA MET A 348 5.83 -6.58 27.55
C MET A 348 4.34 -6.92 27.40
N VAL A 349 3.78 -7.59 28.41
CA VAL A 349 2.36 -7.95 28.46
C VAL A 349 1.64 -6.86 29.24
N ASP A 350 0.90 -5.96 28.56
CA ASP A 350 -0.07 -5.13 29.26
C ASP A 350 -1.29 -6.00 29.55
N THR A 351 -1.48 -6.28 30.84
CA THR A 351 -2.53 -7.16 31.36
C THR A 351 -3.49 -6.28 32.15
N ARG A 352 -4.75 -6.23 31.72
CA ARG A 352 -5.81 -5.53 32.46
C ARG A 352 -7.00 -6.45 32.65
N TRP A 353 -7.86 -6.15 33.61
CA TRP A 353 -9.10 -6.86 33.91
C TRP A 353 -10.21 -5.87 34.24
N LYS A 354 -11.45 -6.32 34.07
CA LYS A 354 -12.65 -5.57 34.45
C LYS A 354 -13.60 -6.49 35.23
N HIS A 355 -14.15 -5.99 36.32
CA HIS A 355 -15.17 -6.70 37.08
C HIS A 355 -16.45 -6.83 36.24
N LEU A 356 -17.06 -8.02 36.24
CA LEU A 356 -18.30 -8.26 35.50
C LEU A 356 -19.49 -7.46 36.07
N ASN A 357 -19.41 -7.05 37.33
CA ASN A 357 -20.38 -6.14 37.97
C ASN A 357 -20.35 -4.70 37.41
N GLU A 358 -19.43 -4.37 36.51
CA GLU A 358 -19.37 -3.08 35.80
C GLU A 358 -19.87 -3.19 34.34
N VAL A 359 -20.43 -4.34 33.97
CA VAL A 359 -21.11 -4.56 32.69
C VAL A 359 -22.60 -4.26 32.93
N PRO A 360 -23.18 -3.22 32.29
CA PRO A 360 -24.54 -2.76 32.57
C PRO A 360 -25.61 -3.87 32.51
N ASP A 361 -25.47 -4.80 31.57
CA ASP A 361 -26.43 -5.88 31.34
C ASP A 361 -26.35 -6.99 32.41
N MET A 362 -25.19 -7.17 33.06
CA MET A 362 -25.03 -8.14 34.16
C MET A 362 -25.56 -7.63 35.49
N ILE A 363 -25.49 -6.32 35.74
CA ILE A 363 -26.09 -5.68 36.92
C ILE A 363 -27.61 -5.90 36.90
N ALA A 364 -28.23 -5.70 35.73
CA ALA A 364 -29.66 -5.92 35.55
C ALA A 364 -30.09 -7.38 35.78
N ALA A 365 -29.22 -8.34 35.46
CA ALA A 365 -29.50 -9.76 35.66
C ALA A 365 -29.34 -10.22 37.13
N SER A 366 -28.38 -9.66 37.88
CA SER A 366 -28.18 -10.02 39.29
C SER A 366 -29.28 -9.51 40.22
N ASP A 367 -29.93 -8.40 39.87
CA ASP A 367 -31.05 -7.83 40.65
C ASP A 367 -32.37 -8.61 40.49
N THR A 368 -32.43 -9.58 39.57
CA THR A 368 -33.60 -10.42 39.29
C THR A 368 -33.58 -11.81 39.94
N LYS A 369 -32.56 -12.14 40.74
CA LYS A 369 -32.39 -13.46 41.36
C LYS A 369 -32.61 -13.43 42.87
#